data_AF-A0A2K3JYY7-F1
#
_entry.id   AF-A0A2K3JYY7-F1
#
_cell.length_a   1.000
_cell.length_b   1.000
_cell.length_c   1.000
_cell.angle_alpha   90.00
_cell.angle_beta   90.00
_cell.angle_gamma   90.00
#
_symmetry.space_group_name_H-M   'P 1'
#
loop_
_entity.id
_entity.type
_entity.pdbx_description
1 polymer ?
#
loop_
_entity_poly.entity_id
_entity_poly.type
_entity_poly.pdbx_seq_one_letter_code
_entity_poly.pdbx_strand_id
1 'polypeptide(L)'
;MCRNEDSAMIGRVASLFWCIWHNQNDKIWNDNIQSSSQVGSMAFVVWNEWFTVHQLQRHNVVPFEDPRPVRWEKPGVGWIKCNVDAAFV
;
A
#
# COMPACT_ATOMS: atom_id res chain seq x y z
N MET A 1 -14.56 15.23 -10.07
CA MET A 1 -13.15 15.04 -10.48
C MET A 1 -12.92 13.54 -10.65
N CYS A 2 -12.39 13.13 -11.81
CA CYS A 2 -11.93 11.78 -12.17
C CYS A 2 -12.97 10.64 -12.14
N ARG A 3 -13.91 10.60 -13.10
CA ARG A 3 -14.84 9.47 -13.28
C ARG A 3 -14.32 8.35 -14.21
N ASN A 4 -13.26 8.59 -14.99
CA ASN A 4 -12.84 7.72 -16.10
C ASN A 4 -11.35 7.34 -16.07
N GLU A 5 -10.62 7.57 -14.98
CA GLU A 5 -9.22 7.18 -14.92
C GLU A 5 -9.10 5.70 -14.51
N ASP A 6 -8.25 4.96 -15.24
CA ASP A 6 -7.95 3.57 -14.92
C ASP A 6 -7.30 3.49 -13.53
N SER A 7 -7.75 2.54 -12.71
CA SER A 7 -7.19 2.27 -11.39
C SER A 7 -5.68 2.06 -11.44
N ALA A 8 -5.15 1.56 -12.56
CA ALA A 8 -3.72 1.41 -12.75
C ALA A 8 -2.99 2.75 -12.91
N MET A 9 -3.60 3.75 -13.55
CA MET A 9 -3.01 5.08 -13.68
C MET A 9 -2.99 5.80 -12.34
N ILE A 10 -4.10 5.76 -11.59
CA ILE A 10 -4.19 6.32 -10.24
C ILE A 10 -3.13 5.69 -9.33
N GLY A 11 -2.99 4.37 -9.40
CA GLY A 11 -1.98 3.63 -8.64
C GLY A 11 -0.55 4.07 -8.95
N ARG A 12 -0.18 4.19 -10.23
CA ARG A 12 1.15 4.68 -10.65
C ARG A 12 1.45 6.09 -10.13
N VAL A 13 0.47 7.00 -10.23
CA VAL A 13 0.61 8.38 -9.76
C VAL A 13 0.73 8.43 -8.24
N ALA A 14 -0.06 7.64 -7.52
CA ALA A 14 0.01 7.53 -6.06
C ALA A 14 1.38 6.99 -5.61
N SER A 15 1.90 5.93 -6.24
CA SER A 15 3.24 5.40 -5.95
C SER A 15 4.34 6.44 -6.21
N LEU A 16 4.22 7.25 -7.26
CA LEU A 16 5.17 8.34 -7.52
C LEU A 16 5.14 9.40 -6.41
N PHE A 17 3.96 9.87 -6.00
CA PHE A 17 3.85 10.83 -4.90
C PHE A 17 4.40 10.26 -3.58
N TRP A 18 4.13 8.98 -3.31
CA TRP A 18 4.68 8.29 -2.15
C TRP A 18 6.21 8.26 -2.16
N CYS A 19 6.84 7.88 -3.28
CA CYS A 19 8.30 7.84 -3.38
C CYS A 19 8.95 9.23 -3.30
N ILE A 20 8.30 10.27 -3.84
CA ILE A 20 8.76 11.66 -3.69
C ILE A 20 8.74 12.07 -2.22
N TRP A 21 7.63 11.82 -1.54
CA TRP A 21 7.49 12.10 -0.11
C TRP A 21 8.54 11.36 0.72
N HIS A 22 8.73 10.06 0.43
CA HIS A 22 9.75 9.24 1.08
C HIS A 22 11.15 9.84 0.88
N ASN A 23 11.54 10.21 -0.34
CA ASN A 23 12.86 10.80 -0.63
C ASN A 23 13.08 12.13 0.10
N GLN A 24 12.03 12.94 0.26
CA GLN A 24 12.13 14.18 1.05
C GLN A 24 12.35 13.90 2.53
N ASN A 25 11.68 12.88 3.08
CA ASN A 25 11.88 12.48 4.47
C ASN A 25 13.25 11.87 4.68
N ASP A 26 13.72 11.02 3.76
CA ASP A 26 15.04 10.39 3.87
C ASP A 26 16.16 11.44 3.91
N LYS A 27 15.99 12.54 3.17
CA LYS A 27 16.89 13.70 3.27
C LYS A 27 16.86 14.34 4.66
N ILE A 28 15.68 14.53 5.24
CA ILE A 28 15.53 15.19 6.54
C ILE A 28 16.10 14.34 7.68
N TRP A 29 15.87 13.03 7.64
CA TRP A 29 16.18 12.13 8.75
C TRP A 29 17.55 11.46 8.62
N ASN A 30 18.01 11.20 7.40
CA ASN A 30 19.22 10.40 7.13
C ASN A 30 20.26 11.13 6.26
N ASP A 31 20.01 12.40 5.89
CA ASP A 31 20.83 13.20 4.95
C ASP A 31 21.08 12.48 3.60
N ASN A 32 20.17 11.57 3.24
CA ASN A 32 20.24 10.81 2.01
C ASN A 32 19.29 11.39 0.96
N ILE A 33 19.77 11.58 -0.26
CA ILE A 33 18.95 12.07 -1.36
C ILE A 33 19.15 11.20 -2.59
N GLN A 34 18.04 10.62 -3.05
CA GLN A 34 18.00 9.91 -4.31
C GLN A 34 17.74 10.89 -5.45
N SER A 35 18.39 10.65 -6.58
CA SER A 35 18.14 11.39 -7.82
C SER A 35 16.72 11.14 -8.33
N SER A 36 16.19 12.07 -9.13
CA SER A 36 14.83 11.95 -9.68
C SER A 36 14.62 10.67 -10.50
N SER A 37 15.66 10.17 -11.18
CA SER A 37 15.59 8.90 -11.91
C SER A 37 15.48 7.71 -10.96
N GLN A 38 16.22 7.70 -9.85
CA GLN A 38 16.11 6.65 -8.82
C GLN A 38 14.73 6.64 -8.16
N VAL A 39 14.19 7.81 -7.81
CA VAL A 39 12.83 7.94 -7.26
C VAL A 39 11.79 7.42 -8.26
N GLY A 40 11.93 7.75 -9.55
CA GLY A 40 11.05 7.25 -10.60
C GLY A 40 11.12 5.73 -10.78
N SER A 41 12.33 5.16 -10.75
CA SER A 41 12.54 3.71 -10.77
C SER A 41 11.91 3.04 -9.55
N MET A 42 12.08 3.61 -8.36
CA MET A 42 11.47 3.08 -7.13
C MET A 42 9.94 3.09 -7.21
N ALA A 43 9.35 4.19 -7.68
CA ALA A 43 7.90 4.28 -7.86
C ALA A 43 7.37 3.23 -8.85
N PHE A 44 8.11 2.95 -9.92
CA PHE A 44 7.77 1.89 -10.87
C PHE A 44 7.82 0.51 -10.23
N VAL A 45 8.89 0.21 -9.47
CA VAL A 45 9.05 -1.07 -8.76
C VAL A 45 7.92 -1.28 -7.76
N VAL A 46 7.67 -0.30 -6.88
CA VAL A 46 6.62 -0.36 -5.85
C VAL A 46 5.25 -0.61 -6.48
N TRP A 47 4.90 0.13 -7.54
CA TRP A 47 3.63 -0.09 -8.21
C TRP A 47 3.54 -1.48 -8.84
N ASN A 48 4.59 -1.93 -9.51
CA ASN A 48 4.60 -3.21 -10.21
C ASN A 48 4.47 -4.38 -9.23
N GLU A 49 5.19 -4.34 -8.10
CA GLU A 49 5.06 -5.35 -7.04
C GLU A 49 3.65 -5.39 -6.47
N TRP A 50 3.09 -4.23 -6.13
CA TRP A 50 1.72 -4.14 -5.61
C TRP A 50 0.70 -4.70 -6.59
N PHE A 51 0.82 -4.31 -7.87
CA PHE A 51 -0.07 -4.78 -8.93
C PHE A 51 0.05 -6.31 -9.13
N THR A 52 1.27 -6.86 -9.16
CA THR A 52 1.50 -8.30 -9.28
C THR A 52 0.87 -9.07 -8.12
N VAL A 53 1.07 -8.62 -6.87
CA VAL A 53 0.47 -9.27 -5.68
C VAL A 53 -1.05 -9.24 -5.74
N HIS A 54 -1.65 -8.10 -6.11
CA HIS A 54 -3.11 -7.98 -6.18
C HIS A 54 -3.72 -8.80 -7.31
N GLN A 55 -3.02 -8.93 -8.44
CA GLN A 55 -3.42 -9.83 -9.51
C GLN A 55 -3.35 -11.29 -9.07
N LEU A 56 -2.31 -11.70 -8.33
CA LEU A 56 -2.21 -13.06 -7.78
C LEU A 56 -3.30 -13.37 -6.75
N GLN A 57 -3.66 -12.40 -5.89
CA GLN A 57 -4.77 -12.57 -4.94
C GLN A 57 -6.12 -12.73 -5.64
N ARG A 58 -6.40 -11.92 -6.68
CA ARG A 58 -7.64 -12.03 -7.46
C ARG A 58 -7.86 -13.40 -8.11
N HIS A 59 -6.79 -14.14 -8.42
CA HIS A 59 -6.88 -15.48 -9.00
C HIS A 59 -7.02 -16.60 -7.96
N ASN A 60 -6.65 -16.37 -6.70
CA ASN A 60 -6.61 -17.40 -5.65
C ASN A 60 -7.72 -17.27 -4.60
N VAL A 61 -8.47 -16.17 -4.59
CA VAL A 61 -9.57 -15.97 -3.65
C VAL A 61 -10.87 -16.50 -4.27
N VAL A 62 -11.32 -17.66 -3.79
CA VAL A 62 -12.74 -18.04 -3.85
C VAL A 62 -13.49 -16.98 -3.06
N PRO A 63 -14.54 -16.33 -3.60
CA PRO A 63 -15.25 -15.27 -2.88
C PRO A 63 -15.89 -15.89 -1.64
N PHE A 64 -15.34 -15.60 -0.47
CA PHE A 64 -15.98 -15.87 0.79
C PHE A 64 -16.16 -14.56 1.52
N GLU A 65 -17.05 -13.69 1.04
CA GLU A 65 -17.47 -12.55 1.85
C GLU A 65 -18.97 -12.30 1.74
N ASP A 66 -19.66 -12.79 2.77
CA ASP A 66 -20.84 -12.15 3.33
C ASP A 66 -20.49 -10.68 3.64
N PRO A 67 -21.10 -9.69 2.96
CA PRO A 67 -20.63 -8.29 2.90
C PRO A 67 -20.93 -7.49 4.18
N ARG A 68 -21.10 -8.15 5.32
CA ARG A 68 -21.46 -7.47 6.56
C ARG A 68 -20.21 -6.83 7.18
N PRO A 69 -20.18 -5.50 7.36
CA PRO A 69 -19.08 -4.86 8.05
C PRO A 69 -18.95 -5.46 9.45
N VAL A 70 -17.79 -6.05 9.76
CA VAL A 70 -17.49 -6.61 11.06
C VAL A 70 -17.45 -5.46 12.06
N ARG A 71 -18.56 -5.29 12.80
CA ARG A 71 -18.60 -4.36 13.93
C ARG A 71 -17.69 -4.90 15.03
N TRP A 72 -16.78 -4.07 15.51
CA TRP A 72 -15.89 -4.47 16.59
C TRP A 72 -16.69 -4.76 17.87
N GLU A 73 -16.39 -5.88 18.52
CA GLU A 73 -16.89 -6.25 19.85
C GLU A 73 -15.72 -6.56 20.79
N LYS A 74 -15.95 -6.36 22.09
CA LYS A 74 -14.95 -6.62 23.12
C LYS A 74 -14.70 -8.13 23.24
N PRO A 75 -13.44 -8.61 23.28
CA PRO A 75 -13.14 -10.02 23.50
C PRO A 75 -13.74 -10.55 24.82
N GLY A 76 -14.18 -11.82 24.79
CA GLY A 76 -14.67 -12.52 25.97
C GLY A 76 -13.59 -12.74 27.04
N VAL A 77 -14.03 -13.07 28.25
CA VAL A 77 -13.12 -13.39 29.37
C VAL A 77 -12.21 -14.56 28.98
N GLY A 78 -10.90 -14.40 29.17
CA GLY A 78 -9.87 -15.38 28.80
C GLY A 78 -9.20 -15.15 27.43
N TRP A 79 -9.63 -14.14 26.66
CA TRP A 79 -9.05 -13.79 25.36
C TRP A 79 -8.35 -12.44 25.38
N ILE A 80 -7.28 -12.31 24.57
CA ILE A 80 -6.50 -11.08 24.41
C ILE A 80 -6.59 -10.62 22.96
N LYS A 81 -6.80 -9.32 22.74
CA LYS A 81 -6.71 -8.70 21.42
C LYS A 81 -5.25 -8.36 21.12
N CYS A 82 -4.68 -8.94 20.06
CA CYS A 82 -3.40 -8.54 19.52
C CYS A 82 -3.63 -7.70 18.26
N ASN A 83 -3.23 -6.44 18.28
CA ASN A 83 -3.14 -5.64 17.06
C ASN A 83 -1.79 -5.96 16.41
N VAL A 84 -1.80 -6.36 15.14
CA VAL A 84 -0.59 -6.60 14.37
C VAL A 84 -0.53 -5.55 13.28
N ASP A 85 0.51 -4.73 13.33
CA ASP A 85 0.81 -3.73 12.31
C ASP A 85 2.18 -4.04 11.73
N ALA A 86 2.36 -3.78 10.44
CA ALA A 86 3.62 -3.94 9.74
C ALA A 86 3.98 -2.63 9.05
N ALA A 87 5.25 -2.27 9.14
CA ALA A 87 5.85 -1.20 8.35
C ALA A 87 7.00 -1.80 7.54
N PHE A 88 7.07 -1.46 6.26
CA PHE A 88 8.21 -1.79 5.41
C PHE A 88 9.22 -0.64 5.50
N VAL A 89 10.51 -0.97 5.60
CA VAL A 89 11.64 -0.04 5.50
C VAL A 89 12.13 -0.01 4.07
#